data_AF-A0A7C5UNR7-F1
#
_entry.id   AF-A0A7C5UNR7-F1
#
_cell.length_a   1.000
_cell.length_b   1.000
_cell.length_c   1.000
_cell.angle_alpha   90.00
_cell.angle_beta   90.00
_cell.angle_gamma   90.00
#
_symmetry.space_group_name_H-M   'P 1'
#
loop_
_entity.id
_entity.type
_entity.pdbx_description
1 polymer ?
#
loop_
_entity_poly.entity_id
_entity_poly.type
_entity_poly.pdbx_seq_one_letter_code
_entity_poly.pdbx_strand_id
1 'polypeptide(L)'
;MALRSVHLLLTYRCDRECDHCFVWSGPSAEGVMGLGMVREVLAGALRMGTVRRIYFEGGEPFLYYPLLLEGMRLVAQAGLENGIVTNAYWATGPEEARLWLLPLREWNLVDLTVSRDPFHGEEAEPLLARQVAGELGIPVGEISIGRPGEERPAREGDLRFRGRAAEKLTPGLPLLPWETLRECPHEDLADPERVHLDP
;
A
#
# COMPACT_ATOMS: atom_id res chain seq x y z
N MET A 1 -3.70 3.39 -22.92
CA MET A 1 -4.11 3.34 -21.51
C MET A 1 -4.91 2.09 -21.22
N ALA A 2 -4.22 1.07 -20.71
CA ALA A 2 -4.83 -0.17 -20.25
C ALA A 2 -4.55 -0.33 -18.74
N LEU A 3 -5.30 0.38 -17.90
CA LEU A 3 -5.18 0.24 -16.45
C LEU A 3 -5.40 -1.23 -16.06
N ARG A 4 -4.44 -1.80 -15.35
CA ARG A 4 -4.42 -3.18 -14.86
C ARG A 4 -4.74 -3.25 -13.37
N SER A 5 -4.35 -2.25 -12.60
CA SER A 5 -4.68 -2.17 -11.18
C SER A 5 -5.19 -0.79 -10.76
N VAL A 6 -6.03 -0.78 -9.72
CA VAL A 6 -6.46 0.42 -9.01
C VAL A 6 -6.07 0.25 -7.56
N HIS A 7 -5.35 1.23 -7.00
CA HIS A 7 -4.89 1.23 -5.62
C HIS A 7 -5.76 2.22 -4.85
N LEU A 8 -6.46 1.74 -3.82
CA LEU A 8 -7.32 2.54 -2.98
C LEU A 8 -6.55 2.93 -1.73
N LEU A 9 -6.31 4.22 -1.55
CA LEU A 9 -5.94 4.76 -0.25
C LEU A 9 -7.22 4.76 0.58
N LEU A 10 -7.52 3.64 1.24
CA LEU A 10 -8.78 3.40 1.94
C LEU A 10 -9.00 4.46 3.04
N THR A 11 -7.90 4.95 3.62
CA THR A 11 -7.86 6.03 4.58
C THR A 11 -6.52 6.75 4.49
N TYR A 12 -6.40 7.95 5.05
CA TYR A 12 -5.08 8.52 5.40
C TYR A 12 -4.71 8.29 6.87
N ARG A 13 -5.65 7.83 7.71
CA ARG A 13 -5.41 7.57 9.12
C ARG A 13 -4.51 6.35 9.27
N CYS A 14 -3.45 6.49 10.04
CA CYS A 14 -2.52 5.41 10.39
C CYS A 14 -2.24 5.45 11.89
N ASP A 15 -1.96 4.32 12.52
CA ASP A 15 -1.48 4.27 13.91
C ASP A 15 -0.04 4.81 14.04
N ARG A 16 0.65 5.03 12.91
CA ARG A 16 2.04 5.49 12.82
C ARG A 16 2.16 6.77 12.02
N GLU A 17 3.22 7.53 12.30
CA GLU A 17 3.58 8.75 11.57
C GLU A 17 5.01 8.66 10.99
N CYS A 18 5.25 7.67 10.12
CA CYS A 18 6.60 7.39 9.61
C CYS A 18 7.15 8.51 8.71
N ASP A 19 8.45 8.86 8.85
CA ASP A 19 9.10 9.92 8.07
C ASP A 19 9.13 9.66 6.56
N HIS A 20 9.12 8.39 6.14
CA HIS A 20 9.14 8.02 4.72
C HIS A 20 7.75 7.94 4.07
N CYS A 21 6.67 8.22 4.80
CA CYS A 21 5.31 8.02 4.31
C CYS A 21 5.01 8.88 3.07
N PHE A 22 4.71 8.24 1.93
CA PHE A 22 4.52 8.93 0.65
C PHE A 22 3.18 9.68 0.53
N VAL A 23 2.21 9.40 1.41
CA VAL A 23 0.85 9.97 1.42
C VAL A 23 0.54 10.78 2.68
N TRP A 24 1.56 11.16 3.47
CA TRP A 24 1.39 12.00 4.67
C TRP A 24 0.43 11.43 5.73
N SER A 25 0.25 10.11 5.75
CA SER A 25 -0.59 9.44 6.74
C SER A 25 -0.09 9.63 8.18
N GLY A 26 -1.02 9.61 9.12
CA GLY A 26 -0.73 9.73 10.54
C GLY A 26 -1.95 9.51 11.44
N PRO A 27 -1.76 9.49 12.77
CA PRO A 27 -2.86 9.27 13.74
C PRO A 27 -3.96 10.32 13.69
N SER A 28 -3.59 11.55 13.31
CA SER A 28 -4.49 12.70 13.17
C SER A 28 -4.93 12.97 11.74
N ALA A 29 -4.47 12.16 10.77
CA ALA A 29 -4.92 12.31 9.39
C ALA A 29 -6.38 11.86 9.27
N GLU A 30 -7.14 12.60 8.46
CA GLU A 30 -8.56 12.37 8.20
C GLU A 30 -8.76 11.90 6.75
N GLY A 31 -9.96 11.38 6.46
CA GLY A 31 -10.29 10.82 5.16
C GLY A 31 -10.36 9.30 5.23
N VAL A 32 -11.52 8.77 4.84
CA VAL A 32 -11.81 7.34 4.75
C VAL A 32 -12.78 7.14 3.59
N MET A 33 -12.46 6.25 2.67
CA MET A 33 -13.38 5.90 1.59
C MET A 33 -14.62 5.20 2.17
N GLY A 34 -15.81 5.65 1.78
CA GLY A 34 -17.03 4.91 2.07
C GLY A 34 -17.21 3.72 1.11
N LEU A 35 -18.06 2.75 1.50
CA LEU A 35 -18.45 1.65 0.60
C LEU A 35 -19.10 2.13 -0.70
N GLY A 36 -19.78 3.29 -0.69
CA GLY A 36 -20.32 3.90 -1.90
C GLY A 36 -19.23 4.20 -2.93
N MET A 37 -18.15 4.84 -2.49
CA MET A 37 -17.00 5.14 -3.33
C MET A 37 -16.32 3.86 -3.83
N VAL A 38 -16.11 2.86 -2.96
CA VAL A 38 -15.56 1.55 -3.38
C VAL A 38 -16.41 0.91 -4.48
N ARG A 39 -17.75 0.97 -4.37
CA ARG A 39 -18.66 0.46 -5.42
C ARG A 39 -18.57 1.26 -6.72
N GLU A 40 -18.46 2.58 -6.64
CA GLU A 40 -18.30 3.44 -7.82
C GLU A 40 -16.99 3.15 -8.56
N VAL A 41 -15.89 3.02 -7.82
CA VAL A 41 -14.59 2.65 -8.37
C VAL A 41 -14.65 1.26 -9.01
N LEU A 42 -15.25 0.28 -8.32
CA LEU A 42 -15.41 -1.07 -8.85
C LEU A 42 -16.24 -1.07 -10.15
N ALA A 43 -17.33 -0.30 -10.19
CA ALA A 43 -18.14 -0.15 -11.39
C ALA A 43 -17.33 0.50 -12.54
N GLY A 44 -16.47 1.48 -12.23
CA GLY A 44 -15.54 2.06 -13.19
C GLY A 44 -14.55 1.05 -13.74
N ALA A 45 -13.88 0.31 -12.86
CA ALA A 45 -12.92 -0.74 -13.21
C ALA A 45 -13.53 -1.79 -14.13
N LEU A 46 -14.76 -2.24 -13.83
CA LEU A 46 -15.49 -3.21 -14.65
C LEU A 46 -15.87 -2.65 -16.03
N ARG A 47 -16.29 -1.38 -16.12
CA ARG A 47 -16.58 -0.72 -17.41
C ARG A 47 -15.34 -0.63 -18.29
N MET A 48 -14.15 -0.44 -17.69
CA MET A 48 -12.90 -0.39 -18.44
C MET A 48 -12.50 -1.75 -19.00
N GLY A 49 -12.82 -2.85 -18.31
CA GLY A 49 -12.54 -4.23 -18.75
C GLY A 49 -11.07 -4.63 -18.78
N THR A 50 -10.14 -3.70 -18.52
CA THR A 50 -8.70 -3.95 -18.48
C THR A 50 -8.18 -4.20 -17.07
N VAL A 51 -8.88 -3.67 -16.05
CA VAL A 51 -8.50 -3.78 -14.64
C VAL A 51 -8.70 -5.22 -14.17
N ARG A 52 -7.68 -5.76 -13.51
CA ARG A 52 -7.65 -7.12 -12.97
C ARG A 52 -7.58 -7.16 -11.45
N ARG A 53 -7.09 -6.09 -10.83
CA ARG A 53 -6.78 -6.07 -9.40
C ARG A 53 -7.15 -4.75 -8.74
N ILE A 54 -7.66 -4.84 -7.52
CA ILE A 54 -7.84 -3.71 -6.62
C ILE A 54 -6.90 -3.92 -5.42
N TYR A 55 -6.07 -2.93 -5.12
CA TYR A 55 -5.24 -2.91 -3.93
C TYR A 55 -5.89 -2.04 -2.86
N PHE A 56 -5.90 -2.52 -1.61
CA PHE A 56 -6.27 -1.75 -0.44
C PHE A 56 -5.01 -1.31 0.29
N GLU A 57 -4.81 -0.01 0.35
CA GLU A 57 -3.65 0.65 0.95
C GLU A 57 -4.15 1.90 1.70
N GLY A 58 -3.24 2.85 1.96
CA GLY A 58 -3.53 4.14 2.53
C GLY A 58 -3.67 4.08 4.04
N GLY A 59 -3.08 5.09 4.69
CA GLY A 59 -2.93 5.08 6.14
C GLY A 59 -2.53 3.69 6.60
N GLU A 60 -3.35 3.13 7.48
CA GLU A 60 -3.39 1.70 7.73
C GLU A 60 -4.82 1.16 7.46
N PRO A 61 -5.05 0.38 6.40
CA PRO A 61 -6.39 -0.08 6.04
C PRO A 61 -7.01 -1.01 7.09
N PHE A 62 -6.19 -1.74 7.88
CA PHE A 62 -6.71 -2.60 8.95
C PHE A 62 -7.35 -1.82 10.12
N LEU A 63 -7.10 -0.51 10.26
CA LEU A 63 -7.86 0.32 11.19
C LEU A 63 -9.37 0.37 10.86
N TYR A 64 -9.72 0.12 9.59
CA TYR A 64 -11.09 0.07 9.08
C TYR A 64 -11.46 -1.35 8.63
N TYR A 65 -11.11 -2.35 9.44
CA TYR A 65 -11.23 -3.77 9.10
C TYR A 65 -12.59 -4.19 8.51
N PRO A 66 -13.77 -3.83 9.08
CA PRO A 66 -15.05 -4.23 8.46
C PRO A 66 -15.26 -3.67 7.06
N LEU A 67 -14.78 -2.45 6.81
CA LEU A 67 -14.84 -1.81 5.49
C LEU A 67 -13.87 -2.49 4.51
N LEU A 68 -12.65 -2.81 4.96
CA LEU A 68 -11.68 -3.59 4.19
C LEU A 68 -12.26 -4.94 3.75
N LEU A 69 -12.82 -5.71 4.70
CA LEU A 69 -13.41 -7.02 4.39
C LEU A 69 -14.56 -6.93 3.39
N GLU A 70 -15.48 -5.99 3.61
CA GLU A 70 -16.60 -5.79 2.69
C GLU A 70 -16.13 -5.33 1.31
N GLY A 71 -15.14 -4.43 1.25
CA GLY A 71 -14.49 -4.02 0.01
C GLY A 71 -13.89 -5.21 -0.75
N MET A 72 -13.08 -6.02 -0.08
CA MET A 72 -12.47 -7.21 -0.67
C MET A 72 -13.52 -8.21 -1.17
N ARG A 73 -14.57 -8.42 -0.39
CA ARG A 73 -15.70 -9.28 -0.77
C ARG A 73 -16.36 -8.79 -2.07
N LEU A 74 -16.58 -7.49 -2.21
CA LEU A 74 -17.16 -6.90 -3.44
C LEU A 74 -16.25 -7.08 -4.65
N VAL A 75 -14.95 -6.85 -4.48
CA VAL A 75 -13.94 -7.06 -5.54
C VAL A 75 -13.91 -8.51 -5.99
N ALA A 76 -13.89 -9.46 -5.04
CA ALA A 76 -13.88 -10.89 -5.33
C ALA A 76 -15.17 -11.34 -6.04
N GLN A 77 -16.34 -10.85 -5.62
CA GLN A 77 -17.63 -11.13 -6.27
C GLN A 77 -17.71 -10.58 -7.70
N ALA A 78 -16.97 -9.52 -7.99
CA ALA A 78 -16.83 -8.98 -9.34
C ALA A 78 -15.82 -9.76 -10.22
N GLY A 79 -15.20 -10.82 -9.68
CA GLY A 79 -14.21 -11.64 -10.38
C GLY A 79 -12.83 -10.99 -10.52
N LEU A 80 -12.55 -9.97 -9.71
CA LEU A 80 -11.25 -9.30 -9.65
C LEU A 80 -10.39 -9.85 -8.49
N GLU A 81 -9.11 -9.54 -8.54
CA GLU A 81 -8.13 -9.91 -7.51
C GLU A 81 -8.00 -8.83 -6.45
N ASN A 82 -7.75 -9.25 -5.20
CA ASN A 82 -7.45 -8.35 -4.09
C ASN A 82 -5.96 -8.34 -3.78
N GLY A 83 -5.42 -7.15 -3.54
CA GLY A 83 -4.12 -6.95 -2.90
C GLY A 83 -4.26 -6.04 -1.66
N ILE A 84 -3.36 -6.18 -0.69
CA ILE A 84 -3.38 -5.34 0.53
C ILE A 84 -1.95 -4.93 0.88
N VAL A 85 -1.76 -3.68 1.31
CA VAL A 85 -0.54 -3.21 1.98
C VAL A 85 -0.88 -2.84 3.42
N THR A 86 -0.09 -3.32 4.38
CA THR A 86 -0.30 -3.06 5.83
C THR A 86 1.02 -2.96 6.57
N ASN A 87 1.04 -2.20 7.67
CA ASN A 87 2.11 -2.20 8.66
C ASN A 87 2.01 -3.37 9.67
N ALA A 88 0.92 -4.14 9.61
CA ALA A 88 0.67 -5.32 10.42
C ALA A 88 0.63 -5.08 11.95
N TYR A 89 0.28 -3.88 12.43
CA TYR A 89 0.24 -3.54 13.87
C TYR A 89 -0.58 -4.52 14.74
N TRP A 90 -1.55 -5.22 14.13
CA TRP A 90 -2.45 -6.17 14.78
C TRP A 90 -1.81 -7.54 15.05
N ALA A 91 -0.64 -7.84 14.48
CA ALA A 91 0.05 -9.12 14.62
C ALA A 91 0.89 -9.17 15.90
N THR A 92 0.26 -8.92 17.05
CA THR A 92 0.92 -8.90 18.37
C THR A 92 1.26 -10.28 18.92
N GLY A 93 0.72 -11.34 18.30
CA GLY A 93 0.95 -12.74 18.63
C GLY A 93 0.45 -13.65 17.50
N PRO A 94 0.83 -14.94 17.47
CA PRO A 94 0.42 -15.85 16.40
C PRO A 94 -1.10 -16.07 16.34
N GLU A 95 -1.77 -16.09 17.50
CA GLU A 95 -3.23 -16.28 17.59
C GLU A 95 -3.98 -15.04 17.09
N GLU A 96 -3.53 -13.85 17.50
CA GLU A 96 -4.04 -12.58 17.01
C GLU A 96 -3.82 -12.47 15.51
N ALA A 97 -2.60 -12.71 15.03
CA ALA A 97 -2.30 -12.65 13.61
C ALA A 97 -3.20 -13.58 12.79
N ARG A 98 -3.45 -14.79 13.30
CA ARG A 98 -4.34 -15.76 12.68
C ARG A 98 -5.79 -15.27 12.66
N LEU A 99 -6.28 -14.65 13.73
CA LEU A 99 -7.63 -14.11 13.82
C LEU A 99 -7.90 -13.05 12.74
N TRP A 100 -6.93 -12.17 12.49
CA TRP A 100 -7.03 -11.11 11.49
C TRP A 100 -6.84 -11.61 10.06
N LEU A 101 -6.00 -12.64 9.84
CA LEU A 101 -5.71 -13.13 8.49
C LEU A 101 -6.71 -14.17 7.99
N LEU A 102 -7.31 -14.98 8.86
CA LEU A 102 -8.20 -16.08 8.47
C LEU A 102 -9.35 -15.63 7.55
N PRO A 103 -10.08 -14.53 7.84
CA PRO A 103 -11.17 -14.10 6.99
C PRO A 103 -10.72 -13.75 5.56
N LEU A 104 -9.48 -13.24 5.40
CA LEU A 104 -8.96 -12.78 4.10
C LEU A 104 -8.87 -13.87 3.03
N ARG A 105 -8.82 -15.14 3.44
CA ARG A 105 -8.67 -16.29 2.54
C ARG A 105 -9.85 -16.47 1.57
N GLU A 106 -11.03 -15.98 1.94
CA GLU A 106 -12.27 -16.19 1.20
C GLU A 106 -12.42 -15.24 -0.01
N TRP A 107 -11.55 -14.23 -0.16
CA TRP A 107 -11.79 -13.11 -1.08
C TRP A 107 -10.70 -12.94 -2.13
N ASN A 108 -10.18 -14.03 -2.71
CA ASN A 108 -9.24 -13.97 -3.84
C ASN A 108 -8.05 -13.00 -3.58
N LEU A 109 -7.49 -13.06 -2.37
CA LEU A 109 -6.31 -12.30 -1.99
C LEU A 109 -5.08 -12.93 -2.65
N VAL A 110 -4.50 -12.20 -3.61
CA VAL A 110 -3.32 -12.66 -4.37
C VAL A 110 -2.01 -12.07 -3.89
N ASP A 111 -2.08 -11.04 -3.04
CA ASP A 111 -0.92 -10.33 -2.51
C ASP A 111 -1.24 -9.62 -1.19
N LEU A 112 -0.68 -10.11 -0.09
CA LEU A 112 -0.54 -9.37 1.15
C LEU A 112 0.90 -8.84 1.24
N THR A 113 1.09 -7.54 1.23
CA THR A 113 2.40 -6.93 1.41
C THR A 113 2.50 -6.30 2.79
N VAL A 114 3.46 -6.77 3.60
CA VAL A 114 3.75 -6.12 4.89
C VAL A 114 4.85 -5.06 4.73
N SER A 115 4.67 -3.92 5.38
CA SER A 115 5.67 -2.85 5.42
C SER A 115 6.61 -3.07 6.59
N ARG A 116 7.90 -3.28 6.29
CA ARG A 116 8.94 -3.47 7.30
C ARG A 116 10.20 -2.74 6.88
N ASP A 117 10.52 -1.67 7.57
CA ASP A 117 11.75 -0.92 7.36
C ASP A 117 12.25 -0.26 8.65
N PRO A 118 13.49 0.25 8.68
CA PRO A 118 14.04 0.89 9.88
C PRO A 118 13.24 2.10 10.38
N PHE A 119 12.32 2.65 9.59
CA PHE A 119 11.47 3.78 9.97
C PHE A 119 10.12 3.34 10.55
N HIS A 120 9.73 2.08 10.37
CA HIS A 120 8.59 1.47 11.05
C HIS A 120 8.93 0.93 12.44
N GLY A 121 10.22 0.75 12.77
CA GLY A 121 10.72 0.24 14.06
C GLY A 121 11.36 -1.16 13.96
N GLU A 122 12.00 -1.64 15.04
CA GLU A 122 12.51 -3.02 15.15
C GLU A 122 11.40 -4.01 15.55
N GLU A 123 10.30 -3.97 14.80
CA GLU A 123 9.06 -4.61 15.22
C GLU A 123 8.95 -6.06 14.77
N ALA A 124 8.37 -6.87 15.64
CA ALA A 124 8.16 -8.29 15.41
C ALA A 124 6.87 -8.54 14.63
N GLU A 125 5.92 -7.61 14.67
CA GLU A 125 4.57 -7.73 14.14
C GLU A 125 4.56 -8.02 12.62
N PRO A 126 5.31 -7.29 11.75
CA PRO A 126 5.37 -7.63 10.33
C PRO A 126 5.94 -9.03 10.07
N LEU A 127 6.98 -9.44 10.81
CA LEU A 127 7.56 -10.79 10.66
C LEU A 127 6.57 -11.88 11.06
N LEU A 128 5.83 -11.64 12.13
CA LEU A 128 4.81 -12.57 12.63
C LEU A 128 3.62 -12.67 11.66
N ALA A 129 3.14 -11.55 11.15
CA ALA A 129 2.09 -11.52 10.12
C ALA A 129 2.50 -12.32 8.89
N ARG A 130 3.76 -12.17 8.43
CA ARG A 130 4.29 -12.97 7.31
C ARG A 130 4.33 -14.45 7.61
N GLN A 131 4.83 -14.82 8.79
CA GLN A 131 4.89 -16.22 9.21
C GLN A 131 3.48 -16.85 9.18
N VAL A 132 2.52 -16.21 9.86
CA VAL A 132 1.16 -16.73 9.95
C VAL A 132 0.44 -16.72 8.60
N ALA A 133 0.66 -15.70 7.75
CA ALA A 133 0.15 -15.69 6.38
C ALA A 133 0.67 -16.88 5.57
N GLY A 134 1.97 -17.19 5.69
CA GLY A 134 2.58 -18.38 5.07
C GLY A 134 1.95 -19.69 5.57
N GLU A 135 1.72 -19.83 6.87
CA GLU A 135 1.03 -20.99 7.47
C GLU A 135 -0.41 -21.14 6.98
N LEU A 136 -1.08 -20.03 6.67
CA LEU A 136 -2.45 -20.00 6.13
C LEU A 136 -2.53 -20.16 4.61
N GLY A 137 -1.38 -20.22 3.92
CA GLY A 137 -1.30 -20.26 2.46
C GLY A 137 -1.74 -18.95 1.78
N ILE A 138 -1.65 -17.83 2.48
CA ILE A 138 -1.89 -16.49 1.92
C ILE A 138 -0.60 -16.03 1.24
N PRO A 139 -0.60 -15.65 -0.06
CA PRO A 139 0.55 -15.07 -0.71
C PRO A 139 0.99 -13.81 0.02
N VAL A 140 2.25 -13.76 0.47
CA VAL A 140 2.75 -12.66 1.28
C VAL A 140 4.14 -12.17 0.84
N GLY A 141 4.23 -10.87 0.59
CA GLY A 141 5.45 -10.13 0.29
C GLY A 141 5.86 -9.21 1.44
N GLU A 142 7.02 -8.57 1.27
CA GLU A 142 7.47 -7.48 2.15
C GLU A 142 7.97 -6.32 1.28
N ILE A 143 7.60 -5.12 1.70
CA ILE A 143 8.18 -3.88 1.18
C ILE A 143 9.04 -3.25 2.28
N SER A 144 10.25 -2.84 1.89
CA SER A 144 11.23 -2.22 2.76
C SER A 144 11.94 -1.08 2.05
N ILE A 145 12.29 -0.04 2.78
CA ILE A 145 13.04 1.11 2.28
C ILE A 145 14.30 1.27 3.17
N GLY A 146 15.48 1.28 2.54
CA GLY A 146 16.76 1.53 3.23
C GLY A 146 16.90 2.96 3.73
N ARG A 147 17.87 3.25 4.62
CA ARG A 147 18.11 4.63 5.05
C ARG A 147 18.76 5.45 3.93
N PRO A 148 18.46 6.75 3.84
CA PRO A 148 19.14 7.63 2.90
C PRO A 148 20.66 7.52 3.00
N GLY A 149 21.32 7.26 1.87
CA GLY A 149 22.78 7.16 1.79
C GLY A 149 23.38 5.79 2.10
N GLU A 150 22.61 4.80 2.57
CA GLU A 150 23.09 3.42 2.74
C GLU A 150 23.25 2.72 1.39
N GLU A 151 22.32 2.97 0.46
CA GLU A 151 22.38 2.43 -0.90
C GLU A 151 22.60 3.55 -1.91
N ARG A 152 23.58 3.35 -2.79
CA ARG A 152 23.84 4.26 -3.90
C ARG A 152 22.92 3.87 -5.07
N PRO A 153 22.06 4.76 -5.56
CA PRO A 153 21.22 4.45 -6.71
C PRO A 153 22.09 4.07 -7.91
N ALA A 154 21.63 3.10 -8.71
CA ALA A 154 22.40 2.58 -9.84
C ALA A 154 22.68 3.66 -10.89
N ARG A 155 21.73 4.59 -11.07
CA ARG A 155 21.87 5.79 -11.89
C ARG A 155 21.37 7.02 -11.14
N GLU A 156 21.87 8.18 -11.55
CA GLU A 156 21.37 9.48 -11.09
C GLU A 156 19.87 9.59 -11.40
N GLY A 157 19.07 9.95 -10.40
CA GLY A 157 17.61 10.03 -10.52
C GLY A 157 16.84 8.72 -10.25
N ASP A 158 17.52 7.59 -10.01
CA ASP A 158 16.84 6.32 -9.67
C ASP A 158 16.24 6.31 -8.24
N LEU A 159 16.57 7.28 -7.39
CA LEU A 159 15.97 7.41 -6.05
C LEU A 159 15.01 8.61 -6.02
N ARG A 160 13.76 8.35 -5.64
CA ARG A 160 12.72 9.36 -5.52
C ARG A 160 12.14 9.38 -4.10
N PHE A 161 12.27 10.50 -3.42
CA PHE A 161 11.53 10.79 -2.19
C PHE A 161 10.16 11.40 -2.53
N ARG A 162 9.11 10.96 -1.83
CA ARG A 162 7.73 11.45 -2.00
C ARG A 162 7.08 11.68 -0.64
N GLY A 163 6.03 12.49 -0.61
CA GLY A 163 5.28 12.78 0.60
C GLY A 163 6.17 13.35 1.71
N ARG A 164 6.00 12.84 2.94
CA ARG A 164 6.77 13.26 4.10
C ARG A 164 8.27 13.01 3.92
N ALA A 165 8.64 11.97 3.18
CA ALA A 165 10.02 11.60 2.91
C ALA A 165 10.79 12.72 2.20
N ALA A 166 10.12 13.46 1.31
CA ALA A 166 10.73 14.56 0.58
C ALA A 166 11.11 15.73 1.49
N GLU A 167 10.41 15.91 2.62
CA GLU A 167 10.73 16.94 3.62
C GLU A 167 11.73 16.44 4.67
N LYS A 168 11.50 15.23 5.20
CA LYS A 168 12.22 14.73 6.37
C LYS A 168 13.53 14.04 6.04
N LEU A 169 13.63 13.39 4.87
CA LEU A 169 14.73 12.48 4.55
C LEU A 169 15.70 13.01 3.49
N THR A 170 15.43 14.20 2.92
CA THR A 170 16.30 14.86 1.95
C THR A 170 17.41 15.77 2.51
N PRO A 171 17.38 16.28 3.77
CA PRO A 171 18.44 17.14 4.27
C PRO A 171 19.85 16.52 4.15
N GLY A 172 20.77 17.24 3.51
CA GLY A 172 22.15 16.80 3.30
C GLY A 172 22.37 15.85 2.12
N LEU A 173 21.31 15.47 1.40
CA LEU A 173 21.43 14.67 0.17
C LEU A 173 21.63 15.57 -1.07
N PRO A 174 22.34 15.06 -2.11
CA PRO A 174 22.35 15.72 -3.40
C PRO A 174 20.93 15.73 -4.00
N LEU A 175 20.48 16.90 -4.45
CA LEU A 175 19.18 17.09 -5.08
C LEU A 175 19.36 17.46 -6.56
N LEU A 176 18.38 17.09 -7.38
CA LEU A 176 18.31 17.46 -8.78
C LEU A 176 17.29 18.60 -8.98
N PRO A 177 17.60 19.61 -9.83
CA PRO A 177 16.62 20.63 -10.19
C PRO A 177 15.41 19.97 -10.88
N TRP A 178 14.20 20.39 -10.53
CA TRP A 178 12.98 19.80 -11.10
C TRP A 178 12.89 20.02 -12.62
N GLU A 179 13.55 21.06 -13.14
CA GLU A 179 13.63 21.39 -14.57
C GLU A 179 14.37 20.33 -15.39
N THR A 180 15.19 19.49 -14.74
CA THR A 180 15.88 18.37 -15.42
C THR A 180 14.99 17.13 -15.52
N LEU A 181 13.86 17.08 -14.82
CA LEU A 181 12.94 15.95 -14.81
C LEU A 181 12.04 15.97 -16.07
N ARG A 182 12.57 15.44 -17.17
CA ARG A 182 11.86 15.35 -18.47
C ARG A 182 11.06 14.07 -18.64
N GLU A 183 11.38 13.05 -17.85
CA GLU A 183 10.69 11.75 -17.81
C GLU A 183 10.68 11.23 -16.37
N CYS A 184 9.73 10.34 -16.05
CA CYS A 184 9.71 9.65 -14.77
C CYS A 184 10.31 8.24 -14.94
N PRO A 185 11.47 7.92 -14.32
CA PRO A 185 12.07 6.59 -14.45
C PRO A 185 11.28 5.49 -13.72
N HIS A 186 10.24 5.87 -12.97
CA HIS A 186 9.44 4.95 -12.15
C HIS A 186 8.07 4.64 -12.74
N GLU A 187 7.56 5.51 -13.62
CA GLU A 187 6.17 5.45 -14.10
C GLU A 187 6.11 5.94 -15.56
N ASP A 188 5.50 5.16 -16.44
CA ASP A 188 5.13 5.62 -17.78
C ASP A 188 3.87 6.49 -17.67
N LEU A 189 4.06 7.81 -17.63
CA LEU A 189 2.96 8.77 -17.49
C LEU A 189 2.11 8.89 -18.77
N ALA A 190 2.62 8.44 -19.92
CA ALA A 190 1.88 8.47 -21.18
C ALA A 190 0.93 7.26 -21.31
N ASP A 191 1.29 6.11 -20.71
CA ASP A 191 0.46 4.90 -20.68
C ASP A 191 0.45 4.26 -19.27
N PRO A 192 -0.24 4.86 -18.29
CA PRO A 192 -0.23 4.34 -16.93
C PRO A 192 -0.94 2.98 -16.84
N GLU A 193 -0.32 2.03 -16.15
CA GLU A 193 -0.88 0.71 -15.88
C GLU A 193 -1.61 0.63 -14.53
N ARG A 194 -1.39 1.61 -13.65
CA ARG A 194 -2.04 1.70 -12.34
C ARG A 194 -2.41 3.13 -12.00
N VAL A 195 -3.39 3.28 -11.12
CA VAL A 195 -3.79 4.57 -10.55
C VAL A 195 -4.05 4.42 -9.06
N HIS A 196 -3.76 5.48 -8.29
CA HIS A 196 -4.15 5.58 -6.89
C HIS A 196 -5.38 6.48 -6.79
N LEU A 197 -6.37 6.06 -6.01
CA LEU A 197 -7.56 6.84 -5.68
C LEU A 197 -7.61 7.01 -4.16
N ASP A 198 -8.00 8.19 -3.72
CA ASP A 198 -8.12 8.59 -2.32
C ASP A 198 -9.55 9.02 -1.94
N PRO A 199 -9.85 9.17 -0.63
CA PRO A 199 -11.17 9.56 -0.12
C PRO A 199 -11.66 10.95 -0.51
#